data_AF-A0A9R0V9N5-F1
#
_entry.id   AF-A0A9R0V9N5-F1
#
_cell.length_a   1.000
_cell.length_b   1.000
_cell.length_c   1.000
_cell.angle_alpha   90.00
_cell.angle_beta   90.00
_cell.angle_gamma   90.00
#
_symmetry.space_group_name_H-M   'P 1'
#
loop_
_entity.id
_entity.type
_entity.pdbx_description
1 polymer ?
#
loop_
_entity_poly.entity_id
_entity_poly.type
_entity_poly.pdbx_seq_one_letter_code
_entity_poly.pdbx_strand_id
1 'polypeptide(L)'
;MFGECIGMKEVAFAGELFDTLARRRGISGDSIDKAELREFWDQISDPSFKSRLQLFFDMVDKNADGKISEAEVKQIITLSASANHLTITAQQSEEYVKLIMEELDPHGRGYIELHSLEMLLLKPLSETMTKGGKVAEPNWHKQLYRRARYFLKDNCRRCWVMLLWLSICTGLFTWKFMQYRHRAVFKVMGYCVCVAKGGAETLKFNMALTLLPVCRNAVTWLRSRTTLGRFVPFNDNLNFHKVIAVGISVGAGLHIISHLTCDFPRLVHATDDEYEPMKPFFGDVKPPNYWWFLKGTEGWTGLVMLVLMAITFTLATGRFRKRELRRPKPKKSNSLVESKNPNSLPGLLGRLTRSVSASHNRLTMIINALFNRFTGYNAFLYTHHLFVIVYALLIVHGHFLYLTKKWQKKTVR
;
A
#
# COMPACT_ATOMS: atom_id res chain seq x y z
N MET A 1 -9.31 -36.20 16.72
CA MET A 1 -10.74 -35.92 16.93
C MET A 1 -11.00 -34.59 17.63
N PHE A 2 -10.36 -34.26 18.76
CA PHE A 2 -10.55 -32.97 19.46
C PHE A 2 -10.42 -31.75 18.54
N GLY A 3 -9.31 -31.63 17.80
CA GLY A 3 -9.09 -30.53 16.86
C GLY A 3 -10.19 -30.37 15.82
N GLU A 4 -10.71 -31.49 15.27
CA GLU A 4 -11.80 -31.47 14.30
C GLU A 4 -13.11 -30.98 14.92
N CYS A 5 -13.40 -31.36 16.16
CA CYS A 5 -14.58 -30.92 16.90
C CYS A 5 -14.60 -29.39 17.13
N ILE A 6 -13.44 -28.77 17.30
CA ILE A 6 -13.29 -27.32 17.50
C ILE A 6 -12.92 -26.55 16.22
N GLY A 7 -12.86 -27.22 15.07
CA GLY A 7 -12.60 -26.62 13.76
C GLY A 7 -11.13 -26.27 13.47
N MET A 8 -10.19 -26.91 14.16
CA MET A 8 -8.75 -26.74 13.99
C MET A 8 -8.17 -27.82 13.07
N LYS A 9 -7.38 -27.38 12.07
CA LYS A 9 -6.82 -28.27 11.04
C LYS A 9 -5.45 -28.85 11.43
N GLU A 10 -4.69 -28.15 12.25
CA GLU A 10 -3.33 -28.53 12.65
C GLU A 10 -3.37 -29.43 13.88
N VAL A 11 -3.07 -30.72 13.66
CA VAL A 11 -3.20 -31.77 14.68
C VAL A 11 -2.25 -31.55 15.85
N ALA A 12 -0.99 -31.16 15.58
CA ALA A 12 0.01 -30.94 16.62
C ALA A 12 -0.40 -29.81 17.57
N PHE A 13 -0.86 -28.68 17.02
CA PHE A 13 -1.31 -27.55 17.83
C PHE A 13 -2.63 -27.83 18.55
N ALA A 14 -3.54 -28.60 17.95
CA ALA A 14 -4.77 -29.03 18.61
C ALA A 14 -4.50 -29.99 19.79
N GLY A 15 -3.49 -30.86 19.68
CA GLY A 15 -3.04 -31.72 20.78
C GLY A 15 -2.49 -30.89 21.95
N GLU A 16 -1.63 -29.92 21.66
CA GLU A 16 -1.07 -29.04 22.69
C GLU A 16 -2.13 -28.23 23.45
N LEU A 17 -3.14 -27.76 22.72
CA LEU A 17 -4.28 -27.08 23.34
C LEU A 17 -5.11 -28.03 24.21
N PHE A 18 -5.32 -29.27 23.76
CA PHE A 18 -6.02 -30.30 24.53
C PHE A 18 -5.28 -30.60 25.83
N ASP A 19 -3.99 -30.89 25.76
CA ASP A 19 -3.16 -31.24 26.91
C ASP A 19 -3.16 -30.10 27.94
N THR A 20 -3.10 -28.84 27.45
CA THR A 20 -3.16 -27.66 28.30
C THR A 20 -4.49 -27.54 29.04
N LEU A 21 -5.61 -27.72 28.35
CA LEU A 21 -6.94 -27.65 28.95
C LEU A 21 -7.20 -28.82 29.91
N ALA A 22 -6.71 -30.02 29.58
CA ALA A 22 -6.77 -31.19 30.44
C ALA A 22 -5.95 -30.98 31.72
N ARG A 23 -4.70 -30.49 31.62
CA ARG A 23 -3.85 -30.13 32.76
C ARG A 23 -4.53 -29.14 33.71
N ARG A 24 -5.14 -28.08 33.18
CA ARG A 24 -5.84 -27.06 33.99
C ARG A 24 -7.03 -27.61 34.76
N ARG A 25 -7.63 -28.71 34.30
CA ARG A 25 -8.78 -29.37 34.93
C ARG A 25 -8.40 -30.61 35.75
N GLY A 26 -7.11 -31.00 35.74
CA GLY A 26 -6.67 -32.23 36.39
C GLY A 26 -7.20 -33.51 35.72
N ILE A 27 -7.62 -33.43 34.46
CA ILE A 27 -8.11 -34.58 33.70
C ILE A 27 -6.90 -35.43 33.31
N SER A 28 -6.85 -36.66 33.82
CA SER A 28 -5.77 -37.62 33.56
C SER A 28 -6.27 -38.68 32.58
N GLY A 29 -6.34 -38.34 31.29
CA GLY A 29 -6.76 -39.26 30.23
C GLY A 29 -6.77 -38.63 28.84
N ASP A 30 -6.71 -39.48 27.81
CA ASP A 30 -6.65 -39.07 26.39
C ASP A 30 -8.04 -38.87 25.76
N SER A 31 -9.10 -38.96 26.56
CA SER A 31 -10.48 -38.85 26.14
C SER A 31 -11.25 -37.92 27.05
N ILE A 32 -12.12 -37.10 26.46
CA ILE A 32 -13.05 -36.22 27.16
C ILE A 32 -14.49 -36.55 26.75
N ASP A 33 -15.43 -36.35 27.66
CA ASP A 33 -16.85 -36.45 27.37
C ASP A 33 -17.42 -35.15 26.76
N LYS A 34 -18.72 -35.15 26.47
CA LYS A 34 -19.40 -34.00 25.86
C LYS A 34 -19.50 -32.79 26.82
N ALA A 35 -19.59 -33.03 28.12
CA ALA A 35 -19.65 -31.97 29.12
C ALA A 35 -18.29 -31.30 29.26
N GLU A 36 -17.22 -32.09 29.36
CA GLU A 36 -15.83 -31.62 29.39
C GLU A 36 -15.45 -30.87 28.11
N LEU A 37 -15.87 -31.37 26.93
CA LEU A 37 -15.67 -30.65 25.67
C LEU A 37 -16.37 -29.29 25.65
N ARG A 38 -17.57 -29.18 26.24
CA ARG A 38 -18.29 -27.91 26.34
C ARG A 38 -17.54 -26.92 27.25
N GLU A 39 -16.99 -27.39 28.36
CA GLU A 39 -16.18 -26.55 29.24
C GLU A 39 -14.86 -26.09 28.58
N PHE A 40 -14.23 -26.97 27.78
CA PHE A 40 -13.05 -26.61 26.99
C PHE A 40 -13.42 -25.52 25.97
N TRP A 41 -14.56 -25.69 25.30
CA TRP A 41 -15.07 -24.72 24.33
C TRP A 41 -15.38 -23.35 24.97
N ASP A 42 -15.98 -23.32 26.17
CA ASP A 42 -16.29 -22.09 26.89
C ASP A 42 -15.01 -21.31 27.24
N GLN A 43 -13.92 -22.01 27.62
CA GLN A 43 -12.61 -21.38 27.87
C GLN A 43 -11.94 -20.86 26.60
N ILE A 44 -11.99 -21.62 25.50
CA ILE A 44 -11.42 -21.20 24.20
C ILE A 44 -12.20 -19.99 23.63
N SER A 45 -13.50 -19.94 23.88
CA SER A 45 -14.41 -18.92 23.33
C SER A 45 -14.51 -17.64 24.19
N ASP A 46 -13.84 -17.59 25.34
CA ASP A 46 -13.85 -16.40 26.21
C ASP A 46 -13.27 -15.18 25.47
N PRO A 47 -14.04 -14.08 25.30
CA PRO A 47 -13.57 -12.87 24.62
C PRO A 47 -12.51 -12.10 25.43
N SER A 48 -12.31 -12.41 26.70
CA SER A 48 -11.35 -11.73 27.58
C SER A 48 -9.92 -11.89 27.08
N PHE A 49 -9.25 -10.75 26.85
CA PHE A 49 -7.84 -10.73 26.47
C PHE A 49 -6.96 -11.45 27.51
N LYS A 50 -7.25 -11.25 28.81
CA LYS A 50 -6.48 -11.85 29.90
C LYS A 50 -6.64 -13.38 29.92
N SER A 51 -7.86 -13.89 29.73
CA SER A 51 -8.13 -15.33 29.67
C SER A 51 -7.42 -15.98 28.48
N ARG A 52 -7.43 -15.32 27.32
CA ARG A 52 -6.73 -15.80 26.11
C ARG A 52 -5.21 -15.76 26.24
N LEU A 53 -4.68 -14.73 26.89
CA LEU A 53 -3.24 -14.60 27.15
C LEU A 53 -2.77 -15.65 28.16
N GLN A 54 -3.54 -15.89 29.22
CA GLN A 54 -3.26 -16.97 30.17
C GLN A 54 -3.30 -18.34 29.48
N LEU A 55 -4.32 -18.63 28.68
CA LEU A 55 -4.41 -19.89 27.94
C LEU A 55 -3.23 -20.07 26.98
N PHE A 56 -2.77 -18.99 26.33
CA PHE A 56 -1.57 -19.03 25.51
C PHE A 56 -0.32 -19.29 26.35
N PHE A 57 -0.18 -18.62 27.50
CA PHE A 57 0.94 -18.81 28.41
C PHE A 57 1.02 -20.27 28.88
N ASP A 58 -0.09 -20.83 29.37
CA ASP A 58 -0.19 -22.22 29.85
C ASP A 58 0.08 -23.26 28.74
N MET A 59 -0.13 -22.88 27.48
CA MET A 59 0.16 -23.74 26.32
C MET A 59 1.64 -23.75 25.96
N VAL A 60 2.36 -22.67 26.25
CA VAL A 60 3.80 -22.54 26.02
C VAL A 60 4.60 -23.10 27.20
N ASP A 61 4.14 -22.84 28.42
CA ASP A 61 4.69 -23.37 29.67
C ASP A 61 4.36 -24.87 29.79
N LYS A 62 5.32 -25.73 29.42
CA LYS A 62 5.13 -27.18 29.38
C LYS A 62 5.27 -27.83 30.74
N ASN A 63 6.16 -27.30 31.56
CA ASN A 63 6.45 -27.84 32.88
C ASN A 63 5.52 -27.24 33.97
N ALA A 64 4.66 -26.28 33.61
CA ALA A 64 3.70 -25.60 34.47
C ALA A 64 4.37 -24.91 35.68
N ASP A 65 5.61 -24.42 35.51
CA ASP A 65 6.35 -23.74 36.56
C ASP A 65 6.06 -22.23 36.64
N GLY A 66 5.19 -21.72 35.76
CA GLY A 66 4.79 -20.33 35.67
C GLY A 66 5.83 -19.45 34.95
N LYS A 67 6.81 -20.06 34.26
CA LYS A 67 7.90 -19.39 33.57
C LYS A 67 8.09 -20.03 32.20
N ILE A 68 8.32 -19.18 31.19
CA ILE A 68 8.62 -19.65 29.84
C ILE A 68 10.13 -19.59 29.62
N SER A 69 10.76 -20.74 29.53
CA SER A 69 12.19 -20.88 29.23
C SER A 69 12.51 -20.65 27.75
N GLU A 70 13.79 -20.39 27.44
CA GLU A 70 14.27 -20.24 26.06
C GLU A 70 13.92 -21.45 25.17
N ALA A 71 13.98 -22.67 25.73
CA ALA A 71 13.64 -23.89 25.04
C ALA A 71 12.14 -23.95 24.66
N GLU A 72 11.26 -23.50 25.55
CA GLU A 72 9.81 -23.46 25.30
C GLU A 72 9.45 -22.38 24.28
N VAL A 73 10.12 -21.22 24.31
CA VAL A 73 10.02 -20.19 23.26
C VAL A 73 10.38 -20.77 21.89
N LYS A 74 11.47 -21.54 21.81
CA LYS A 74 11.90 -22.17 20.55
C LYS A 74 10.87 -23.17 20.02
N GLN A 75 10.28 -23.96 20.91
CA GLN A 75 9.26 -24.94 20.54
C GLN A 75 8.01 -24.26 19.99
N ILE A 76 7.47 -23.23 20.67
CA ILE A 76 6.26 -22.55 20.19
C ILE A 76 6.48 -21.81 18.87
N ILE A 77 7.66 -21.23 18.64
CA ILE A 77 7.99 -20.60 17.35
C ILE A 77 7.99 -21.64 16.24
N THR A 78 8.59 -22.81 16.48
CA THR A 78 8.67 -23.89 15.51
C THR A 78 7.28 -24.46 15.20
N LEU A 79 6.47 -24.67 16.24
CA LEU A 79 5.08 -25.14 16.12
C LEU A 79 4.21 -24.11 15.37
N SER A 80 4.37 -22.82 15.67
CA SER A 80 3.65 -21.74 14.99
C SER A 80 4.07 -21.62 13.52
N ALA A 81 5.34 -21.84 13.22
CA ALA A 81 5.85 -21.84 11.85
C ALA A 81 5.30 -23.02 11.05
N SER A 82 5.28 -24.23 11.61
CA SER A 82 4.72 -25.41 10.93
C SER A 82 3.23 -25.24 10.67
N ALA A 83 2.48 -24.72 11.65
CA ALA A 83 1.04 -24.46 11.54
C ALA A 83 0.69 -23.42 10.47
N ASN A 84 1.63 -22.53 10.12
CA ASN A 84 1.48 -21.53 9.07
C ASN A 84 2.18 -21.89 7.76
N HIS A 85 2.63 -23.15 7.60
CA HIS A 85 3.41 -23.63 6.44
C HIS A 85 4.66 -22.78 6.14
N LEU A 86 5.31 -22.26 7.17
CA LEU A 86 6.54 -21.48 7.06
C LEU A 86 7.77 -22.37 7.30
N THR A 87 8.73 -22.34 6.37
CA THR A 87 10.04 -22.98 6.55
C THR A 87 10.99 -22.04 7.30
N ILE A 88 11.18 -22.27 8.60
CA ILE A 88 12.18 -21.57 9.42
C ILE A 88 13.42 -22.47 9.56
N THR A 89 14.61 -21.94 9.29
CA THR A 89 15.86 -22.67 9.53
C THR A 89 16.23 -22.66 11.02
N ALA A 90 16.97 -23.66 11.49
CA ALA A 90 17.40 -23.74 12.89
C ALA A 90 18.12 -22.46 13.37
N GLN A 91 18.96 -21.88 12.50
CA GLN A 91 19.67 -20.63 12.77
C GLN A 91 18.72 -19.43 12.91
N GLN A 92 17.66 -19.35 12.10
CA GLN A 92 16.64 -18.29 12.21
C GLN A 92 15.78 -18.46 13.46
N SER A 93 15.46 -19.70 13.85
CA SER A 93 14.73 -19.96 15.09
C SER A 93 15.51 -19.45 16.30
N GLU A 94 16.83 -19.67 16.33
CA GLU A 94 17.69 -19.21 17.41
C GLU A 94 17.78 -17.68 17.48
N GLU A 95 17.86 -17.02 16.31
CA GLU A 95 17.89 -15.57 16.23
C GLU A 95 16.56 -14.95 16.73
N TYR A 96 15.41 -15.54 16.39
CA TYR A 96 14.12 -15.10 16.89
C TYR A 96 13.96 -15.32 18.40
N VAL A 97 14.37 -16.48 18.90
CA VAL A 97 14.35 -16.80 20.33
C VAL A 97 15.19 -15.77 21.10
N LYS A 98 16.42 -15.51 20.64
CA LYS A 98 17.29 -14.52 21.27
C LYS A 98 16.67 -13.13 21.30
N LEU A 99 16.07 -12.67 20.21
CA LEU A 99 15.40 -11.37 20.17
C LEU A 99 14.19 -11.28 21.12
N ILE A 100 13.42 -12.37 21.24
CA ILE A 100 12.26 -12.44 22.14
C ILE A 100 12.73 -12.42 23.60
N MET A 101 13.77 -13.17 23.93
CA MET A 101 14.36 -13.20 25.27
C MET A 101 14.98 -11.84 25.63
N GLU A 102 15.70 -11.18 24.70
CA GLU A 102 16.26 -9.83 24.93
C GLU A 102 15.18 -8.77 25.24
N GLU A 103 13.99 -8.90 24.64
CA GLU A 103 12.90 -7.93 24.85
C GLU A 103 12.04 -8.25 26.09
N LEU A 104 11.74 -9.53 26.33
CA LEU A 104 10.84 -9.96 27.41
C LEU A 104 11.56 -10.32 28.72
N ASP A 105 12.88 -10.51 28.69
CA ASP A 105 13.74 -10.74 29.84
C ASP A 105 14.96 -9.79 29.83
N PRO A 106 14.74 -8.47 30.04
CA PRO A 106 15.81 -7.47 29.99
C PRO A 106 16.86 -7.61 31.10
N HIS A 107 16.57 -8.46 32.11
CA HIS A 107 17.47 -8.73 33.23
C HIS A 107 18.28 -10.02 33.06
N GLY A 108 18.08 -10.76 31.96
CA GLY A 108 18.84 -11.97 31.63
C GLY A 108 18.66 -13.09 32.65
N ARG A 109 17.45 -13.28 33.16
CA ARG A 109 17.09 -14.34 34.10
C ARG A 109 16.97 -15.72 33.44
N GLY A 110 16.85 -15.78 32.12
CA GLY A 110 16.70 -16.99 31.32
C GLY A 110 15.26 -17.49 31.18
N TYR A 111 14.27 -16.69 31.59
CA TYR A 111 12.85 -17.04 31.49
C TYR A 111 11.94 -15.80 31.40
N ILE A 112 10.75 -16.01 30.82
CA ILE A 112 9.71 -15.00 30.64
C ILE A 112 8.54 -15.29 31.58
N GLU A 113 8.12 -14.28 32.33
CA GLU A 113 6.94 -14.36 33.20
C GLU A 113 5.69 -13.83 32.47
N LEU A 114 4.50 -14.28 32.88
CA LEU A 114 3.23 -13.83 32.32
C LEU A 114 3.08 -12.30 32.37
N HIS A 115 3.56 -11.67 33.44
CA HIS A 115 3.49 -10.21 33.59
C HIS A 115 4.30 -9.47 32.53
N SER A 116 5.47 -10.00 32.12
CA SER A 116 6.27 -9.43 31.03
C SER A 116 5.51 -9.47 29.70
N LEU A 117 4.84 -10.58 29.41
CA LEU A 117 3.97 -10.75 28.23
C LEU A 117 2.76 -9.81 28.28
N GLU A 118 2.10 -9.70 29.44
CA GLU A 118 1.02 -8.75 29.68
C GLU A 118 1.48 -7.32 29.39
N MET A 119 2.62 -6.88 29.94
CA MET A 119 3.15 -5.53 29.73
C MET A 119 3.45 -5.23 28.27
N LEU A 120 4.02 -6.17 27.52
CA LEU A 120 4.34 -5.97 26.10
C LEU A 120 3.07 -5.86 25.24
N LEU A 121 2.07 -6.69 25.51
CA LEU A 121 0.83 -6.74 24.73
C LEU A 121 -0.20 -5.68 25.13
N LEU A 122 -0.19 -5.22 26.39
CA LEU A 122 -1.06 -4.16 26.92
C LEU A 122 -0.46 -2.76 26.81
N LYS A 123 0.83 -2.63 26.48
CA LYS A 123 1.51 -1.33 26.26
C LYS A 123 0.78 -0.36 25.33
N PRO A 124 0.07 -0.81 24.26
CA PRO A 124 -0.69 0.12 23.43
C PRO A 124 -1.91 0.74 24.12
N LEU A 125 -2.39 0.17 25.23
CA LEU A 125 -3.67 0.56 25.85
C LEU A 125 -3.52 1.38 27.14
N SER A 126 -2.45 1.16 27.90
CA SER A 126 -2.25 1.80 29.23
C SER A 126 -1.58 3.17 29.18
N GLU A 127 -0.81 3.50 28.12
CA GLU A 127 -0.13 4.80 27.99
C GLU A 127 -1.09 6.02 27.85
N THR A 128 -2.41 5.79 27.80
CA THR A 128 -3.41 6.86 27.70
C THR A 128 -4.01 7.29 29.04
N MET A 129 -3.77 6.60 30.18
CA MET A 129 -4.54 6.89 31.41
C MET A 129 -3.78 7.13 32.72
N THR A 130 -2.45 7.05 32.78
CA THR A 130 -1.77 7.26 34.09
C THR A 130 -0.47 8.04 33.97
N LYS A 131 -0.57 9.34 33.63
CA LYS A 131 0.52 10.29 33.87
C LYS A 131 0.35 10.91 35.26
N GLY A 132 1.13 10.39 36.20
CA GLY A 132 1.27 10.92 37.56
C GLY A 132 2.55 10.41 38.22
N GLY A 133 3.71 10.66 37.60
CA GLY A 133 5.01 10.31 38.17
C GLY A 133 6.15 10.87 37.34
N LYS A 134 6.98 11.72 37.95
CA LYS A 134 8.15 12.36 37.31
C LYS A 134 9.18 11.30 36.93
N VAL A 135 9.19 10.91 35.67
CA VAL A 135 10.32 10.18 35.05
C VAL A 135 11.21 11.22 34.38
N ALA A 136 12.50 11.19 34.68
CA ALA A 136 13.51 12.04 34.05
C ALA A 136 13.35 12.02 32.52
N GLU A 137 13.30 13.19 31.90
CA GLU A 137 13.08 13.29 30.45
C GLU A 137 14.15 12.49 29.68
N PRO A 138 13.76 11.46 28.90
CA PRO A 138 14.69 10.83 28.00
C PRO A 138 15.01 11.84 26.89
N ASN A 139 16.28 12.21 26.73
CA ASN A 139 16.74 13.07 25.64
C ASN A 139 16.18 12.58 24.30
N TRP A 140 15.19 13.31 23.77
CA TRP A 140 14.42 12.91 22.59
C TRP A 140 15.32 12.64 21.38
N HIS A 141 16.44 13.37 21.26
CA HIS A 141 17.47 13.16 20.25
C HIS A 141 18.12 11.77 20.34
N LYS A 142 18.39 11.29 21.56
CA LYS A 142 19.03 9.99 21.80
C LYS A 142 18.06 8.85 21.51
N GLN A 143 16.77 9.04 21.83
CA GLN A 143 15.71 8.10 21.51
C GLN A 143 15.39 8.07 20.00
N LEU A 144 15.37 9.23 19.34
CA LEU A 144 15.21 9.35 17.88
C LEU A 144 16.41 8.73 17.15
N TYR A 145 17.64 9.00 17.60
CA TYR A 145 18.86 8.39 17.05
C TYR A 145 18.81 6.87 17.19
N ARG A 146 18.46 6.35 18.37
CA ARG A 146 18.38 4.92 18.60
C ARG A 146 17.31 4.26 17.71
N ARG A 147 16.14 4.88 17.58
CA ARG A 147 15.05 4.41 16.71
C ARG A 147 15.41 4.47 15.22
N ALA A 148 16.06 5.56 14.79
CA ALA A 148 16.58 5.71 13.43
C ALA A 148 17.67 4.69 13.12
N ARG A 149 18.59 4.43 14.05
CA ARG A 149 19.68 3.45 13.90
C ARG A 149 19.15 2.03 13.75
N TYR A 150 18.19 1.61 14.57
CA TYR A 150 17.56 0.30 14.43
C TYR A 150 16.78 0.21 13.11
N PHE A 151 15.99 1.23 12.76
CA PHE A 151 15.28 1.27 11.49
C PHE A 151 16.22 1.21 10.27
N LEU A 152 17.34 1.94 10.32
CA LEU A 152 18.38 1.92 9.29
C LEU A 152 19.09 0.57 9.23
N LYS A 153 19.32 -0.11 10.35
CA LYS A 153 19.95 -1.44 10.38
C LYS A 153 19.04 -2.49 9.72
N ASP A 154 17.77 -2.51 10.12
CA ASP A 154 16.79 -3.50 9.63
C ASP A 154 16.36 -3.22 8.18
N ASN A 155 16.35 -1.96 7.76
CA ASN A 155 15.94 -1.54 6.42
C ASN A 155 17.10 -0.98 5.57
N CYS A 156 18.36 -1.24 5.92
CA CYS A 156 19.54 -0.64 5.27
C CYS A 156 19.50 -0.79 3.74
N ARG A 157 19.12 -1.98 3.26
CA ARG A 157 18.93 -2.28 1.84
C ARG A 157 17.88 -1.38 1.16
N ARG A 158 16.73 -1.18 1.80
CA ARG A 158 15.67 -0.29 1.30
C ARG A 158 16.15 1.16 1.32
N CYS A 159 16.76 1.60 2.41
CA CYS A 159 17.29 2.96 2.54
C CYS A 159 18.33 3.27 1.46
N TRP A 160 19.27 2.36 1.20
CA TRP A 160 20.28 2.53 0.17
C TRP A 160 19.67 2.67 -1.23
N VAL A 161 18.72 1.81 -1.61
CA VAL A 161 18.02 1.91 -2.91
C VAL A 161 17.26 3.24 -3.04
N MET A 162 16.60 3.67 -1.97
CA MET A 162 15.88 4.94 -1.93
C MET A 162 16.82 6.14 -2.07
N LEU A 163 17.97 6.12 -1.38
CA LEU A 163 19.00 7.16 -1.50
C LEU A 163 19.59 7.20 -2.91
N LEU A 164 19.88 6.04 -3.51
CA LEU A 164 20.37 5.94 -4.88
C LEU A 164 19.36 6.54 -5.87
N TRP A 165 18.09 6.14 -5.76
CA TRP A 165 17.01 6.65 -6.61
C TRP A 165 16.82 8.16 -6.47
N LEU A 166 16.81 8.68 -5.24
CA LEU A 166 16.71 10.13 -4.98
C LEU A 166 17.92 10.88 -5.50
N SER A 167 19.13 10.32 -5.36
CA SER A 167 20.37 10.91 -5.88
C SER A 167 20.33 11.03 -7.41
N ILE A 168 19.90 9.98 -8.11
CA ILE A 168 19.71 10.01 -9.58
C ILE A 168 18.68 11.07 -9.97
N CYS A 169 17.52 11.13 -9.29
CA CYS A 169 16.49 12.14 -9.57
C CYS A 169 17.03 13.57 -9.37
N THR A 170 17.74 13.81 -8.27
CA THR A 170 18.32 15.12 -7.95
C THR A 170 19.41 15.51 -8.94
N GLY A 171 20.26 14.55 -9.33
CA GLY A 171 21.30 14.75 -10.33
C GLY A 171 20.72 15.09 -11.70
N LEU A 172 19.73 14.34 -12.19
CA LEU A 172 19.05 14.61 -13.47
C LEU A 172 18.33 15.96 -13.47
N PHE A 173 17.62 16.27 -12.38
CA PHE A 173 16.97 17.57 -12.21
C PHE A 173 17.99 18.70 -12.28
N THR A 174 19.06 18.62 -11.48
CA THR A 174 20.09 19.66 -11.39
C THR A 174 20.82 19.82 -12.72
N TRP A 175 21.16 18.72 -13.40
CA TRP A 175 21.78 18.75 -14.72
C TRP A 175 20.92 19.48 -15.74
N LYS A 176 19.62 19.12 -15.86
CA LYS A 176 18.72 19.81 -16.80
C LYS A 176 18.41 21.24 -16.40
N PHE A 177 18.27 21.52 -15.11
CA PHE A 177 18.08 22.85 -14.58
C PHE A 177 19.25 23.75 -15.00
N MET A 178 20.48 23.28 -14.77
CA MET A 178 21.70 24.01 -15.13
C MET A 178 21.84 24.15 -16.65
N GLN A 179 21.50 23.12 -17.41
CA GLN A 179 21.51 23.17 -18.88
C GLN A 179 20.60 24.29 -19.41
N TYR A 180 19.38 24.43 -18.88
CA TYR A 180 18.45 25.45 -19.34
C TYR A 180 18.76 26.84 -18.80
N ARG A 181 19.41 26.95 -17.64
CA ARG A 181 19.86 28.25 -17.08
C ARG A 181 20.85 28.97 -18.01
N HIS A 182 21.66 28.21 -18.75
CA HIS A 182 22.64 28.74 -19.70
C HIS A 182 22.09 28.89 -21.14
N ARG A 183 20.80 28.62 -21.39
CA ARG A 183 20.18 28.79 -22.72
C ARG A 183 19.54 30.16 -22.86
N ALA A 184 19.46 30.65 -24.08
CA ALA A 184 18.79 31.93 -24.40
C ALA A 184 17.32 31.96 -23.94
N VAL A 185 16.67 30.79 -23.85
CA VAL A 185 15.28 30.64 -23.36
C VAL A 185 15.10 31.11 -21.92
N PHE A 186 16.16 31.03 -21.11
CA PHE A 186 16.15 31.49 -19.73
C PHE A 186 15.92 33.00 -19.60
N LYS A 187 16.34 33.81 -20.58
CA LYS A 187 16.19 35.27 -20.53
C LYS A 187 14.72 35.71 -20.46
N VAL A 188 13.81 34.90 -21.02
CA VAL A 188 12.37 35.20 -21.07
C VAL A 188 11.60 34.47 -19.96
N MET A 189 11.80 33.15 -19.87
CA MET A 189 11.02 32.31 -18.96
C MET A 189 11.63 32.20 -17.55
N GLY A 190 12.88 32.62 -17.36
CA GLY A 190 13.58 32.60 -16.07
C GLY A 190 13.71 31.21 -15.47
N TYR A 191 13.62 31.10 -14.14
CA TYR A 191 13.76 29.82 -13.44
C TYR A 191 12.63 28.83 -13.71
N CYS A 192 11.48 29.30 -14.19
CA CYS A 192 10.32 28.45 -14.44
C CYS A 192 10.59 27.41 -15.53
N VAL A 193 11.26 27.79 -16.63
CA VAL A 193 11.65 26.82 -17.67
C VAL A 193 12.67 25.81 -17.14
N CYS A 194 13.58 26.21 -16.24
CA CYS A 194 14.54 25.30 -15.63
C CYS A 194 13.84 24.27 -14.74
N VAL A 195 12.88 24.69 -13.92
CA VAL A 195 12.07 23.79 -13.08
C VAL A 195 11.18 22.90 -13.94
N ALA A 196 10.55 23.45 -14.97
CA ALA A 196 9.67 22.71 -15.88
C ALA A 196 10.43 21.60 -16.62
N LYS A 197 11.64 21.89 -17.12
CA LYS A 197 12.48 20.93 -17.84
C LYS A 197 13.20 19.96 -16.90
N GLY A 198 13.61 20.41 -15.71
CA GLY A 198 14.14 19.53 -14.66
C GLY A 198 13.10 18.51 -14.19
N GLY A 199 11.87 18.98 -13.91
CA GLY A 199 10.73 18.12 -13.54
C GLY A 199 10.34 17.16 -14.65
N ALA A 200 10.36 17.60 -15.91
CA ALA A 200 10.13 16.72 -17.05
C ALA A 200 11.19 15.61 -17.18
N GLU A 201 12.45 15.90 -16.86
CA GLU A 201 13.54 14.91 -16.95
C GLU A 201 13.42 13.84 -15.87
N THR A 202 13.14 14.25 -14.63
CA THR A 202 12.87 13.29 -13.55
C THR A 202 11.59 12.50 -13.82
N LEU A 203 10.57 13.12 -14.44
CA LEU A 203 9.36 12.43 -14.86
C LEU A 203 9.66 11.35 -15.91
N LYS A 204 10.45 11.62 -16.96
CA LYS A 204 10.86 10.60 -17.95
C LYS A 204 11.55 9.41 -17.30
N PHE A 205 12.53 9.68 -16.41
CA PHE A 205 13.24 8.63 -15.70
C PHE A 205 12.30 7.77 -14.85
N ASN A 206 11.44 8.41 -14.05
CA ASN A 206 10.50 7.70 -13.20
C ASN A 206 9.43 6.93 -14.00
N MET A 207 8.96 7.48 -15.13
CA MET A 207 8.08 6.78 -16.05
C MET A 207 8.76 5.57 -16.68
N ALA A 208 10.05 5.60 -17.00
CA ALA A 208 10.76 4.40 -17.45
C ALA A 208 10.94 3.38 -16.31
N LEU A 209 11.37 3.85 -15.13
CA LEU A 209 11.70 3.01 -13.99
C LEU A 209 10.46 2.31 -13.38
N THR A 210 9.28 2.93 -13.40
CA THR A 210 8.08 2.39 -12.74
C THR A 210 7.60 1.05 -13.31
N LEU A 211 7.95 0.72 -14.56
CA LEU A 211 7.60 -0.55 -15.20
C LEU A 211 8.46 -1.71 -14.69
N LEU A 212 9.74 -1.46 -14.40
CA LEU A 212 10.70 -2.48 -14.02
C LEU A 212 10.26 -3.30 -12.79
N PRO A 213 9.77 -2.69 -11.68
CA PRO A 213 9.29 -3.45 -10.53
C PRO A 213 8.06 -4.32 -10.80
N VAL A 214 7.27 -4.02 -11.83
CA VAL A 214 6.05 -4.76 -12.18
C VAL A 214 6.35 -5.92 -13.13
N CYS A 215 7.47 -5.87 -13.85
CA CYS A 215 7.96 -6.93 -14.73
C CYS A 215 8.45 -8.15 -13.94
N ARG A 216 7.52 -9.02 -13.49
CA ARG A 216 7.80 -10.19 -12.63
C ARG A 216 8.93 -11.08 -13.15
N ASN A 217 8.96 -11.37 -14.45
CA ASN A 217 9.99 -12.21 -15.06
C ASN A 217 11.37 -11.55 -14.98
N ALA A 218 11.46 -10.26 -15.31
CA ALA A 218 12.70 -9.49 -15.22
C ALA A 218 13.20 -9.37 -13.78
N VAL A 219 12.31 -9.08 -12.82
CA VAL A 219 12.67 -9.01 -11.39
C VAL A 219 13.16 -10.36 -10.87
N THR A 220 12.49 -11.45 -11.25
CA THR A 220 12.88 -12.80 -10.83
C THR A 220 14.23 -13.20 -11.43
N TRP A 221 14.44 -12.88 -12.71
CA TRP A 221 15.72 -13.09 -13.39
C TRP A 221 16.84 -12.28 -12.75
N LEU A 222 16.60 -11.00 -12.45
CA LEU A 222 17.59 -10.13 -11.81
C LEU A 222 17.95 -10.65 -10.40
N ARG A 223 16.97 -11.13 -9.65
CA ARG A 223 17.17 -11.74 -8.33
C ARG A 223 18.01 -13.03 -8.38
N SER A 224 17.81 -13.89 -9.39
CA SER A 224 18.46 -15.22 -9.43
C SER A 224 19.80 -15.23 -10.16
N ARG A 225 19.99 -14.35 -11.16
CA ARG A 225 21.20 -14.33 -12.00
C ARG A 225 22.25 -13.32 -11.56
N THR A 226 21.91 -12.38 -10.68
CA THR A 226 22.86 -11.35 -10.24
C THR A 226 23.02 -11.32 -8.73
N THR A 227 24.19 -10.88 -8.27
CA THR A 227 24.46 -10.64 -6.85
C THR A 227 23.70 -9.44 -6.28
N LEU A 228 22.93 -8.71 -7.13
CA LEU A 228 22.07 -7.60 -6.71
C LEU A 228 21.02 -8.02 -5.69
N GLY A 229 20.61 -9.30 -5.63
CA GLY A 229 19.68 -9.79 -4.61
C GLY A 229 20.19 -9.61 -3.17
N ARG A 230 21.50 -9.46 -2.99
CA ARG A 230 22.12 -9.16 -1.69
C ARG A 230 21.93 -7.70 -1.28
N PHE A 231 21.90 -6.77 -2.24
CA PHE A 231 21.84 -5.33 -2.00
C PHE A 231 20.44 -4.72 -2.22
N VAL A 232 19.65 -5.29 -3.13
CA VAL A 232 18.33 -4.79 -3.54
C VAL A 232 17.23 -5.69 -2.98
N PRO A 233 16.26 -5.15 -2.22
CA PRO A 233 15.15 -5.91 -1.66
C PRO A 233 14.06 -6.15 -2.73
N PHE A 234 14.30 -7.09 -3.65
CA PHE A 234 13.38 -7.38 -4.77
C PHE A 234 11.97 -7.81 -4.34
N ASN A 235 11.79 -8.30 -3.10
CA ASN A 235 10.47 -8.67 -2.54
C ASN A 235 9.56 -7.44 -2.29
N ASP A 236 10.13 -6.23 -2.24
CA ASP A 236 9.40 -4.98 -2.07
C ASP A 236 9.20 -4.21 -3.38
N ASN A 237 9.37 -4.86 -4.53
CA ASN A 237 9.23 -4.25 -5.85
C ASN A 237 7.90 -3.48 -6.02
N LEU A 238 6.77 -4.03 -5.56
CA LEU A 238 5.48 -3.35 -5.63
C LEU A 238 5.37 -2.14 -4.68
N ASN A 239 6.07 -2.14 -3.55
CA ASN A 239 6.15 -0.97 -2.68
C ASN A 239 7.02 0.11 -3.32
N PHE A 240 8.12 -0.29 -3.97
CA PHE A 240 8.96 0.62 -4.74
C PHE A 240 8.23 1.23 -5.94
N HIS A 241 7.39 0.46 -6.66
CA HIS A 241 6.50 0.99 -7.72
C HIS A 241 5.60 2.14 -7.20
N LYS A 242 5.01 1.99 -6.00
CA LYS A 242 4.19 3.04 -5.38
C LYS A 242 5.02 4.29 -5.03
N VAL A 243 6.23 4.10 -4.53
CA VAL A 243 7.16 5.21 -4.25
C VAL A 243 7.52 5.95 -5.54
N ILE A 244 7.85 5.22 -6.60
CA ILE A 244 8.13 5.83 -7.91
C ILE A 244 6.91 6.60 -8.41
N ALA A 245 5.69 6.09 -8.21
CA ALA A 245 4.46 6.81 -8.56
C ALA A 245 4.32 8.16 -7.81
N VAL A 246 4.76 8.23 -6.55
CA VAL A 246 4.87 9.52 -5.84
C VAL A 246 5.89 10.44 -6.52
N GLY A 247 7.06 9.91 -6.89
CA GLY A 247 8.07 10.66 -7.66
C GLY A 247 7.56 11.16 -9.01
N ILE A 248 6.76 10.36 -9.73
CA ILE A 248 6.05 10.74 -10.96
C ILE A 248 5.12 11.92 -10.68
N SER A 249 4.35 11.88 -9.59
CA SER A 249 3.44 12.97 -9.22
C SER A 249 4.18 14.28 -8.96
N VAL A 250 5.30 14.21 -8.24
CA VAL A 250 6.14 15.38 -7.94
C VAL A 250 6.75 15.95 -9.23
N GLY A 251 7.35 15.09 -10.07
CA GLY A 251 7.94 15.52 -11.34
C GLY A 251 6.90 16.12 -12.30
N ALA A 252 5.72 15.50 -12.41
CA ALA A 252 4.60 16.01 -13.18
C ALA A 252 4.08 17.35 -12.62
N GLY A 253 3.95 17.48 -11.30
CA GLY A 253 3.58 18.74 -10.65
C GLY A 253 4.55 19.87 -10.96
N LEU A 254 5.86 19.64 -10.76
CA LEU A 254 6.91 20.62 -11.11
C LEU A 254 6.87 21.01 -12.58
N HIS A 255 6.65 20.05 -13.48
CA HIS A 255 6.56 20.29 -14.92
C HIS A 255 5.32 21.10 -15.32
N ILE A 256 4.13 20.64 -14.91
CA ILE A 256 2.83 21.20 -15.32
C ILE A 256 2.62 22.57 -14.69
N ILE A 257 2.84 22.70 -13.38
CA ILE A 257 2.62 23.97 -12.66
C ILE A 257 3.53 25.05 -13.25
N SER A 258 4.83 24.76 -13.43
CA SER A 258 5.77 25.74 -13.99
C SER A 258 5.37 26.19 -15.40
N HIS A 259 4.91 25.27 -16.26
CA HIS A 259 4.42 25.63 -17.59
C HIS A 259 3.15 26.50 -17.53
N LEU A 260 2.16 26.08 -16.74
CA LEU A 260 0.85 26.73 -16.71
C LEU A 260 0.83 28.06 -15.97
N THR A 261 1.57 28.19 -14.86
CA THR A 261 1.49 29.37 -13.98
C THR A 261 2.60 30.38 -14.23
N CYS A 262 3.67 30.00 -14.93
CA CYS A 262 4.82 30.88 -15.10
C CYS A 262 5.32 30.97 -16.55
N ASP A 263 5.61 29.85 -17.23
CA ASP A 263 6.20 29.92 -18.58
C ASP A 263 5.22 30.52 -19.60
N PHE A 264 4.00 29.98 -19.70
CA PHE A 264 3.02 30.50 -20.65
C PHE A 264 2.61 31.95 -20.34
N PRO A 265 2.31 32.33 -19.09
CA PRO A 265 2.04 33.72 -18.76
C PRO A 265 3.21 34.66 -19.11
N ARG A 266 4.45 34.30 -18.78
CA ARG A 266 5.62 35.14 -19.12
C ARG A 266 5.80 35.28 -20.62
N LEU A 267 5.58 34.21 -21.39
CA LEU A 267 5.75 34.23 -22.84
C LEU A 267 4.69 35.10 -23.54
N VAL A 268 3.44 35.10 -23.08
CA VAL A 268 2.38 35.96 -23.64
C VAL A 268 2.63 37.45 -23.34
N HIS A 269 3.14 37.75 -22.14
CA HIS A 269 3.38 39.13 -21.69
C HIS A 269 4.77 39.69 -22.06
N ALA A 270 5.65 38.88 -22.66
CA ALA A 270 6.96 39.35 -23.12
C ALA A 270 6.81 40.48 -24.16
N THR A 271 7.66 41.50 -24.06
CA THR A 271 7.78 42.52 -25.10
C THR A 271 8.39 41.92 -26.37
N ASP A 272 8.27 42.61 -27.50
CA ASP A 272 8.79 42.10 -28.78
C ASP A 272 10.32 41.89 -28.73
N ASP A 273 11.04 42.80 -28.07
CA ASP A 273 12.49 42.69 -27.84
C ASP A 273 12.86 41.52 -26.92
N GLU A 274 12.06 41.29 -25.87
CA GLU A 274 12.25 40.14 -24.98
C GLU A 274 11.93 38.81 -25.67
N TYR A 275 11.00 38.80 -26.63
CA TYR A 275 10.57 37.61 -27.35
C TYR A 275 11.58 37.14 -28.41
N GLU A 276 12.55 37.97 -28.81
CA GLU A 276 13.56 37.65 -29.83
C GLU A 276 14.19 36.23 -29.69
N PRO A 277 14.60 35.77 -28.49
CA PRO A 277 15.17 34.44 -28.31
C PRO A 277 14.19 33.28 -28.53
N MET A 278 12.89 33.55 -28.61
CA MET A 278 11.80 32.57 -28.75
C MET A 278 11.41 32.31 -30.21
N LYS A 279 11.73 33.24 -31.12
CA LYS A 279 11.39 33.13 -32.55
C LYS A 279 11.78 31.78 -33.19
N PRO A 280 12.96 31.18 -32.90
CA PRO A 280 13.31 29.86 -33.47
C PRO A 280 12.36 28.72 -33.04
N PHE A 281 11.72 28.87 -31.89
CA PHE A 281 10.85 27.84 -31.29
C PHE A 281 9.38 28.05 -31.67
N PHE A 282 8.90 29.28 -31.55
CA PHE A 282 7.47 29.62 -31.69
C PHE A 282 7.13 30.38 -32.98
N GLY A 283 8.13 30.80 -33.77
CA GLY A 283 7.96 31.60 -34.97
C GLY A 283 8.01 33.11 -34.69
N ASP A 284 7.98 33.91 -35.76
CA ASP A 284 8.12 35.37 -35.67
C ASP A 284 6.93 36.04 -34.99
N VAL A 285 5.73 35.44 -35.12
CA VAL A 285 4.52 35.92 -34.48
C VAL A 285 4.40 35.32 -33.08
N LYS A 286 4.38 36.18 -32.06
CA LYS A 286 4.15 35.78 -30.66
C LYS A 286 2.79 35.09 -30.51
N PRO A 287 2.69 34.02 -29.69
CA PRO A 287 1.40 33.42 -29.37
C PRO A 287 0.39 34.45 -28.83
N PRO A 288 -0.82 34.54 -29.43
CA PRO A 288 -1.73 35.65 -29.17
C PRO A 288 -2.40 35.60 -27.79
N ASN A 289 -2.54 34.41 -27.21
CA ASN A 289 -3.15 34.20 -25.90
C ASN A 289 -2.76 32.85 -25.30
N TYR A 290 -3.14 32.66 -24.04
CA TYR A 290 -2.89 31.43 -23.28
C TYR A 290 -3.47 30.17 -23.94
N TRP A 291 -4.66 30.28 -24.55
CA TRP A 291 -5.36 29.16 -25.18
C TRP A 291 -4.62 28.58 -26.38
N TRP A 292 -3.75 29.37 -27.02
CA TRP A 292 -2.89 28.88 -28.09
C TRP A 292 -2.00 27.72 -27.62
N PHE A 293 -1.43 27.81 -26.41
CA PHE A 293 -0.59 26.76 -25.84
C PHE A 293 -1.39 25.50 -25.49
N LEU A 294 -2.61 25.66 -24.93
CA LEU A 294 -3.46 24.54 -24.57
C LEU A 294 -4.00 23.78 -25.78
N LYS A 295 -4.31 24.48 -26.89
CA LYS A 295 -4.75 23.86 -28.14
C LYS A 295 -3.61 23.23 -28.93
N GLY A 296 -2.38 23.70 -28.72
CA GLY A 296 -1.19 23.12 -29.33
C GLY A 296 -0.98 21.67 -28.93
N THR A 297 -0.21 20.93 -29.74
CA THR A 297 -0.02 19.48 -29.55
C THR A 297 0.50 19.13 -28.16
N GLU A 298 1.40 19.92 -27.59
CA GLU A 298 1.88 19.73 -26.22
C GLU A 298 0.81 19.97 -25.16
N GLY A 299 -0.03 20.99 -25.34
CA GLY A 299 -1.06 21.36 -24.38
C GLY A 299 -2.13 20.29 -24.23
N TRP A 300 -2.77 19.90 -25.34
CA TRP A 300 -3.90 18.96 -25.26
C TRP A 300 -3.42 17.55 -24.91
N THR A 301 -2.27 17.10 -25.43
CA THR A 301 -1.71 15.79 -25.07
C THR A 301 -1.35 15.74 -23.58
N GLY A 302 -0.75 16.82 -23.05
CA GLY A 302 -0.46 16.98 -21.63
C GLY A 302 -1.71 16.93 -20.76
N LEU A 303 -2.77 17.64 -21.16
CA LEU A 303 -4.05 17.67 -20.45
C LEU A 303 -4.73 16.29 -20.43
N VAL A 304 -4.77 15.59 -21.57
CA VAL A 304 -5.35 14.24 -21.64
C VAL A 304 -4.56 13.27 -20.76
N MET A 305 -3.22 13.30 -20.81
CA MET A 305 -2.39 12.48 -19.92
C MET A 305 -2.66 12.79 -18.45
N LEU A 306 -2.76 14.07 -18.07
CA LEU A 306 -3.04 14.48 -16.69
C LEU A 306 -4.38 13.92 -16.20
N VAL A 307 -5.44 14.01 -17.00
CA VAL A 307 -6.76 13.46 -16.65
C VAL A 307 -6.71 11.94 -16.49
N LEU A 308 -6.10 11.23 -17.43
CA LEU A 308 -5.95 9.76 -17.36
C LEU A 308 -5.13 9.33 -16.14
N MET A 309 -4.04 10.05 -15.84
CA MET A 309 -3.23 9.79 -14.66
C MET A 309 -3.98 10.10 -13.37
N ALA A 310 -4.75 11.18 -13.30
CA ALA A 310 -5.55 11.53 -12.13
C ALA A 310 -6.61 10.44 -11.82
N ILE A 311 -7.30 9.94 -12.85
CA ILE A 311 -8.24 8.81 -12.71
C ILE A 311 -7.50 7.57 -12.19
N THR A 312 -6.39 7.21 -12.84
CA THR A 312 -5.61 6.02 -12.50
C THR A 312 -5.09 6.08 -11.06
N PHE A 313 -4.51 7.20 -10.64
CA PHE A 313 -3.93 7.39 -9.31
C PHE A 313 -5.00 7.40 -8.23
N THR A 314 -6.15 8.04 -8.49
CA THR A 314 -7.28 8.06 -7.56
C THR A 314 -7.78 6.64 -7.30
N LEU A 315 -8.02 5.86 -8.35
CA LEU A 315 -8.49 4.48 -8.24
C LEU A 315 -7.40 3.50 -7.76
N ALA A 316 -6.11 3.87 -7.87
CA ALA A 316 -4.99 3.15 -7.29
C ALA A 316 -4.95 3.20 -5.75
N THR A 317 -5.52 4.24 -5.14
CA THR A 317 -5.43 4.39 -3.69
C THR A 317 -6.19 3.28 -2.95
N GLY A 318 -5.64 2.85 -1.81
CA GLY A 318 -6.14 1.70 -1.05
C GLY A 318 -7.61 1.81 -0.63
N ARG A 319 -8.13 3.04 -0.48
CA ARG A 319 -9.54 3.32 -0.14
C ARG A 319 -10.50 2.89 -1.24
N PHE A 320 -10.18 3.15 -2.51
CA PHE A 320 -11.02 2.76 -3.64
C PHE A 320 -10.75 1.32 -4.07
N ARG A 321 -9.49 0.88 -4.01
CA ARG A 321 -9.11 -0.51 -4.36
C ARG A 321 -9.71 -1.56 -3.42
N LYS A 322 -9.85 -1.25 -2.11
CA LYS A 322 -10.40 -2.17 -1.09
C LYS A 322 -11.92 -2.01 -0.87
N ARG A 323 -12.61 -1.15 -1.62
CA ARG A 323 -14.07 -1.07 -1.58
C ARG A 323 -14.66 -2.28 -2.31
N GLU A 324 -14.62 -3.42 -1.63
CA GLU A 324 -15.59 -4.47 -1.85
C GLU A 324 -16.90 -3.91 -1.31
N LEU A 325 -17.81 -3.54 -2.21
CA LEU A 325 -19.16 -3.11 -1.82
C LEU A 325 -19.71 -4.18 -0.88
N ARG A 326 -19.92 -3.82 0.39
CA ARG A 326 -20.69 -4.64 1.34
C ARG A 326 -21.98 -4.99 0.62
N ARG A 327 -22.08 -6.22 0.11
CA ARG A 327 -23.33 -6.73 -0.43
C ARG A 327 -24.37 -6.46 0.64
N PRO A 328 -25.48 -5.76 0.34
CA PRO A 328 -26.54 -5.65 1.31
C PRO A 328 -26.90 -7.09 1.69
N LYS A 329 -26.73 -7.44 2.97
CA LYS A 329 -27.23 -8.71 3.48
C LYS A 329 -28.66 -8.82 2.97
N PRO A 330 -29.09 -9.94 2.36
CA PRO A 330 -30.48 -10.09 2.00
C PRO A 330 -31.26 -9.81 3.27
N LYS A 331 -32.05 -8.72 3.27
CA LYS A 331 -33.02 -8.50 4.34
C LYS A 331 -33.80 -9.80 4.36
N LYS A 332 -33.79 -10.51 5.50
CA LYS A 332 -34.80 -11.54 5.75
C LYS A 332 -36.11 -10.90 5.33
N SER A 333 -36.75 -11.50 4.33
CA SER A 333 -38.11 -11.17 3.96
C SER A 333 -38.92 -11.40 5.22
N ASN A 334 -39.11 -10.35 6.02
CA ASN A 334 -40.18 -10.33 6.99
C ASN A 334 -41.42 -10.57 6.14
N SER A 335 -42.01 -11.74 6.34
CA SER A 335 -43.32 -12.13 5.84
C SER A 335 -44.20 -10.90 5.79
N LEU A 336 -44.48 -10.43 4.56
CA LEU A 336 -45.58 -9.52 4.31
C LEU A 336 -46.81 -10.25 4.83
N VAL A 337 -47.29 -9.84 6.00
CA VAL A 337 -48.65 -10.15 6.45
C VAL A 337 -49.55 -9.49 5.41
N GLU A 338 -50.04 -10.34 4.50
CA GLU A 338 -50.98 -9.96 3.45
C GLU A 338 -52.32 -9.65 4.14
N SER A 339 -52.54 -8.38 4.46
CA SER A 339 -53.85 -7.86 4.87
C SER A 339 -54.81 -7.99 3.69
N LYS A 340 -55.58 -9.08 3.68
CA LYS A 340 -56.72 -9.31 2.77
C LYS A 340 -57.75 -8.18 2.94
N ASN A 341 -57.87 -7.30 1.95
CA ASN A 341 -59.04 -6.43 1.77
C ASN A 341 -59.91 -7.03 0.66
N PRO A 342 -61.18 -7.43 0.91
CA PRO A 342 -61.92 -8.31 0.00
C PRO A 342 -62.68 -7.61 -1.15
N ASN A 343 -62.45 -6.33 -1.47
CA ASN A 343 -63.29 -5.61 -2.46
C ASN A 343 -62.52 -4.92 -3.62
N SER A 344 -61.74 -5.65 -4.44
CA SER A 344 -61.43 -5.16 -5.80
C SER A 344 -61.17 -6.30 -6.81
N LEU A 345 -61.95 -6.28 -7.91
CA LEU A 345 -61.90 -7.19 -9.07
C LEU A 345 -60.98 -6.59 -10.19
N PRO A 346 -60.51 -7.37 -11.20
CA PRO A 346 -59.46 -8.35 -11.07
C PRO A 346 -58.33 -8.17 -12.12
N GLY A 347 -57.20 -8.83 -11.86
CA GLY A 347 -56.54 -9.62 -12.90
C GLY A 347 -55.51 -8.94 -13.79
N LEU A 348 -55.81 -7.83 -14.49
CA LEU A 348 -54.94 -7.33 -15.56
C LEU A 348 -54.01 -6.18 -15.13
N LEU A 349 -54.55 -5.12 -14.52
CA LEU A 349 -53.77 -3.99 -14.01
C LEU A 349 -52.77 -4.42 -12.93
N GLY A 350 -53.19 -5.33 -12.03
CA GLY A 350 -52.31 -5.93 -11.03
C GLY A 350 -51.25 -6.90 -11.58
N ARG A 351 -51.45 -7.43 -12.79
CA ARG A 351 -50.43 -8.22 -13.52
C ARG A 351 -49.45 -7.31 -14.27
N LEU A 352 -49.94 -6.22 -14.86
CA LEU A 352 -49.13 -5.21 -15.53
C LEU A 352 -48.23 -4.47 -14.55
N THR A 353 -48.75 -4.02 -13.39
CA THR A 353 -47.92 -3.36 -12.36
C THR A 353 -46.86 -4.30 -11.80
N ARG A 354 -47.17 -5.59 -11.59
CA ARG A 354 -46.18 -6.61 -11.20
C ARG A 354 -45.15 -6.88 -12.29
N SER A 355 -45.55 -6.94 -13.56
CA SER A 355 -44.64 -7.15 -14.70
C SER A 355 -43.69 -5.96 -14.89
N VAL A 356 -44.23 -4.73 -14.81
CA VAL A 356 -43.44 -3.49 -14.91
C VAL A 356 -42.48 -3.37 -13.72
N SER A 357 -42.94 -3.64 -12.49
CA SER A 357 -42.07 -3.65 -11.31
C SER A 357 -40.99 -4.74 -11.37
N ALA A 358 -41.33 -5.94 -11.84
CA ALA A 358 -40.36 -7.03 -12.04
C ALA A 358 -39.35 -6.69 -13.14
N SER A 359 -39.77 -6.01 -14.22
CA SER A 359 -38.91 -5.51 -15.29
C SER A 359 -37.97 -4.40 -14.79
N HIS A 360 -38.48 -3.45 -14.00
CA HIS A 360 -37.69 -2.38 -13.39
C HIS A 360 -36.68 -2.94 -12.37
N ASN A 361 -37.06 -3.95 -11.58
CA ASN A 361 -36.18 -4.65 -10.64
C ASN A 361 -35.12 -5.50 -11.35
N ARG A 362 -35.44 -6.11 -12.49
CA ARG A 362 -34.45 -6.81 -13.34
C ARG A 362 -33.49 -5.84 -13.99
N LEU A 363 -33.98 -4.72 -14.52
CA LEU A 363 -33.15 -3.69 -15.14
C LEU A 363 -32.21 -3.07 -14.10
N THR A 364 -32.71 -2.71 -12.92
CA THR A 364 -31.87 -2.20 -11.83
C THR A 364 -30.90 -3.25 -11.31
N MET A 365 -31.25 -4.54 -11.25
CA MET A 365 -30.27 -5.61 -10.96
C MET A 365 -29.19 -5.74 -12.03
N ILE A 366 -29.54 -5.64 -13.32
CA ILE A 366 -28.57 -5.70 -14.42
C ILE A 366 -27.66 -4.47 -14.40
N ILE A 367 -28.21 -3.27 -14.21
CA ILE A 367 -27.46 -2.02 -14.07
C ILE A 367 -26.54 -2.08 -12.84
N ASN A 368 -27.04 -2.55 -11.69
CA ASN A 368 -26.21 -2.73 -10.48
C ASN A 368 -25.16 -3.82 -10.66
N ALA A 369 -25.43 -4.90 -11.40
CA ALA A 369 -24.45 -5.93 -11.72
C ALA A 369 -23.35 -5.41 -12.64
N LEU A 370 -23.72 -4.58 -13.63
CA LEU A 370 -22.77 -3.86 -14.51
C LEU A 370 -21.93 -2.86 -13.71
N PHE A 371 -22.54 -2.04 -12.86
CA PHE A 371 -21.82 -1.13 -11.97
C PHE A 371 -20.90 -1.89 -11.00
N ASN A 372 -21.36 -2.99 -10.42
CA ASN A 372 -20.55 -3.83 -9.54
C ASN A 372 -19.34 -4.42 -10.28
N ARG A 373 -19.45 -4.73 -11.58
CA ARG A 373 -18.32 -5.17 -12.42
C ARG A 373 -17.26 -4.07 -12.61
N PHE A 374 -17.65 -2.80 -12.55
CA PHE A 374 -16.78 -1.62 -12.65
C PHE A 374 -16.44 -0.99 -11.29
N THR A 375 -16.53 -1.72 -10.18
CA THR A 375 -16.19 -1.21 -8.84
C THR A 375 -15.11 -2.04 -8.16
N GLY A 376 -14.41 -1.45 -7.19
CA GLY A 376 -13.36 -2.12 -6.43
C GLY A 376 -12.13 -2.49 -7.26
N TYR A 377 -11.71 -3.75 -7.19
CA TYR A 377 -10.47 -4.23 -7.82
C TYR A 377 -10.52 -4.22 -9.37
N ASN A 378 -11.68 -4.47 -9.97
CA ASN A 378 -11.82 -4.44 -11.44
C ASN A 378 -11.66 -3.02 -11.99
N ALA A 379 -12.23 -2.03 -11.30
CA ALA A 379 -12.06 -0.62 -11.64
C ALA A 379 -10.58 -0.25 -11.64
N PHE A 380 -9.87 -0.62 -10.56
CA PHE A 380 -8.42 -0.46 -10.43
C PHE A 380 -7.67 -1.06 -11.63
N LEU A 381 -7.98 -2.30 -12.01
CA LEU A 381 -7.29 -3.00 -13.09
C LEU A 381 -7.54 -2.33 -14.46
N TYR A 382 -8.81 -2.05 -14.80
CA TYR A 382 -9.16 -1.42 -16.07
C TYR A 382 -8.55 -0.03 -16.20
N THR A 383 -8.63 0.78 -15.15
CA THR A 383 -8.03 2.12 -15.21
C THR A 383 -6.51 2.08 -15.17
N HIS A 384 -5.89 1.07 -14.55
CA HIS A 384 -4.44 0.90 -14.67
C HIS A 384 -4.02 0.69 -16.11
N HIS A 385 -4.73 -0.11 -16.91
CA HIS A 385 -4.41 -0.33 -18.33
C HIS A 385 -4.40 0.95 -19.19
N LEU A 386 -5.01 2.05 -18.72
CA LEU A 386 -4.86 3.37 -19.34
C LEU A 386 -3.40 3.83 -19.40
N PHE A 387 -2.49 3.23 -18.62
CA PHE A 387 -1.05 3.47 -18.72
C PHE A 387 -0.57 3.33 -20.17
N VAL A 388 -1.06 2.35 -20.94
CA VAL A 388 -0.64 2.14 -22.34
C VAL A 388 -0.90 3.39 -23.19
N ILE A 389 -2.08 3.99 -23.02
CA ILE A 389 -2.47 5.23 -23.70
C ILE A 389 -1.59 6.39 -23.21
N VAL A 390 -1.34 6.47 -21.90
CA VAL A 390 -0.46 7.50 -21.32
C VAL A 390 0.97 7.41 -21.89
N TYR A 391 1.56 6.22 -22.04
CA TYR A 391 2.90 6.09 -22.66
C TYR A 391 2.89 6.46 -24.14
N ALA A 392 1.85 6.08 -24.90
CA ALA A 392 1.73 6.49 -26.30
C ALA A 392 1.66 8.02 -26.41
N LEU A 393 0.84 8.66 -25.58
CA LEU A 393 0.74 10.12 -25.51
C LEU A 393 2.03 10.77 -25.01
N LEU A 394 2.78 10.13 -24.08
CA LEU A 394 4.06 10.64 -23.59
C LEU A 394 5.11 10.70 -24.71
N ILE A 395 5.13 9.69 -25.59
CA ILE A 395 6.00 9.67 -26.77
C ILE A 395 5.61 10.79 -27.73
N VAL A 396 4.32 10.94 -28.05
CA VAL A 396 3.82 12.01 -28.92
C VAL A 396 4.15 13.38 -28.32
N HIS A 397 3.86 13.59 -27.04
CA HIS A 397 4.14 14.83 -26.32
C HIS A 397 5.64 15.18 -26.34
N GLY A 398 6.52 14.20 -26.13
CA GLY A 398 7.97 14.37 -26.24
C GLY A 398 8.48 14.61 -27.68
N HIS A 399 7.75 14.10 -28.68
CA HIS A 399 8.11 14.27 -30.09
C HIS A 399 7.81 15.67 -30.62
N PHE A 400 6.76 16.33 -30.12
CA PHE A 400 6.35 17.65 -30.63
C PHE A 400 6.88 18.86 -29.86
N LEU A 401 7.77 18.67 -28.87
CA LEU A 401 8.35 19.72 -28.01
C LEU A 401 8.78 21.03 -28.72
N TYR A 402 8.19 22.16 -28.31
CA TYR A 402 8.38 23.51 -28.82
C TYR A 402 9.86 23.92 -28.78
N LEU A 403 10.52 23.56 -27.68
CA LEU A 403 11.87 24.00 -27.35
C LEU A 403 12.99 23.09 -27.90
N THR A 404 12.63 21.99 -28.59
CA THR A 404 13.63 21.05 -29.14
C THR A 404 13.15 20.49 -30.49
N LYS A 405 13.33 21.22 -31.59
CA LYS A 405 12.90 20.78 -32.94
C LYS A 405 13.84 19.76 -33.62
N LYS A 406 15.15 19.78 -33.34
CA LYS A 406 16.11 18.82 -33.94
C LYS A 406 16.17 17.52 -33.15
N TRP A 407 15.75 16.42 -33.78
CA TRP A 407 15.73 15.07 -33.19
C TRP A 407 17.09 14.63 -32.61
N GLN A 408 18.22 14.99 -33.24
CA GLN A 408 19.56 14.69 -32.72
C GLN A 408 19.88 15.35 -31.37
N LYS A 409 19.24 16.47 -31.02
CA LYS A 409 19.39 17.12 -29.69
C LYS A 409 18.43 16.57 -28.62
N LYS A 410 17.57 15.59 -28.98
CA LYS A 410 16.63 14.95 -28.04
C LYS A 410 17.22 13.76 -27.29
N THR A 411 18.22 13.10 -27.86
CA THR A 411 18.86 11.92 -27.29
C THR A 411 20.29 12.15 -26.83
N VAL A 412 21.04 13.10 -27.42
CA VAL A 412 22.41 13.44 -26.98
C VAL A 412 22.74 14.91 -27.26
N ARG A 413 22.72 15.74 -26.21
CA ARG A 413 23.75 16.74 -25.82
C ARG A 413 23.30 17.52 -24.57
#